data_AF-A0A370LQP0-F1
#
_entry.id   AF-A0A370LQP0-F1
#
_cell.length_a   1.000
_cell.length_b   1.000
_cell.length_c   1.000
_cell.angle_alpha   90.00
_cell.angle_beta   90.00
_cell.angle_gamma   90.00
#
_symmetry.space_group_name_H-M   'P 1'
#
loop_
_entity.id
_entity.type
_entity.pdbx_description
1 polymer ?
#
loop_
_entity_poly.entity_id
_entity_poly.type
_entity_poly.pdbx_seq_one_letter_code
_entity_poly.pdbx_strand_id
1 'polypeptide(L)'
;MIISDTLHGHFDSEVIIRFNLAWHPKLNILIDKIKQHKNVLVDYPYKRKKPPHVNYDINDLLQLDQLEEVKYIALSNISSVDDLSLFSELKTHIIPKIENKAGVNNLEQIIDYISGDKIIMLDVEDLYIDSPESFQGLFDQTVKCCKNHNVKLFKIHGVVFTTF
;
A
#
# COMPACT_ATOMS: atom_id res chain seq x y z
N MET A 1 -0.74 -12.25 -7.40
CA MET A 1 -1.08 -11.07 -8.24
C MET A 1 -2.09 -10.22 -7.49
N ILE A 2 -1.97 -8.88 -7.53
CA ILE A 2 -2.95 -7.97 -6.91
C ILE A 2 -3.68 -7.23 -8.03
N ILE A 3 -5.01 -7.17 -7.96
CA ILE A 3 -5.86 -6.50 -8.96
C ILE A 3 -6.79 -5.49 -8.29
N SER A 4 -7.14 -4.42 -9.00
CA SER A 4 -8.13 -3.43 -8.55
C SER A 4 -9.54 -4.04 -8.44
N ASP A 5 -10.33 -3.64 -7.43
CA ASP A 5 -11.74 -4.03 -7.24
C ASP A 5 -12.65 -3.59 -8.41
N THR A 6 -12.20 -2.61 -9.19
CA THR A 6 -12.87 -2.12 -10.40
C THR A 6 -12.72 -3.05 -11.61
N LEU A 7 -11.86 -4.07 -11.55
CA LEU A 7 -11.73 -5.06 -12.62
C LEU A 7 -12.81 -6.14 -12.51
N HIS A 8 -13.61 -6.27 -13.56
CA HIS A 8 -14.61 -7.33 -13.67
C HIS A 8 -14.04 -8.56 -14.40
N GLY A 9 -14.20 -9.75 -13.81
CA GLY A 9 -13.75 -11.01 -14.40
C GLY A 9 -13.78 -12.17 -13.41
N HIS A 10 -13.60 -13.38 -13.92
CA HIS A 10 -13.29 -14.54 -13.07
C HIS A 10 -11.79 -14.59 -12.83
N PHE A 11 -11.40 -14.54 -11.56
CA PHE A 11 -10.01 -14.58 -11.12
C PHE A 11 -9.78 -15.83 -10.26
N ASP A 12 -8.59 -16.40 -10.36
CA ASP A 12 -8.19 -17.55 -9.54
C ASP A 12 -8.24 -17.20 -8.05
N SER A 13 -8.44 -18.22 -7.20
CA SER A 13 -8.60 -18.03 -5.75
C SER A 13 -7.38 -17.44 -5.03
N GLU A 14 -6.22 -17.41 -5.67
CA GLU A 14 -4.98 -16.85 -5.13
C GLU A 14 -4.80 -15.35 -5.44
N VAL A 15 -5.72 -14.76 -6.21
CA VAL A 15 -5.67 -13.33 -6.52
C VAL A 15 -6.07 -12.51 -5.29
N ILE A 16 -5.30 -11.44 -5.03
CA ILE A 16 -5.60 -10.46 -3.98
C ILE A 16 -6.37 -9.31 -4.62
N ILE A 17 -7.55 -9.00 -4.07
CA ILE A 17 -8.36 -7.87 -4.52
C ILE A 17 -7.95 -6.62 -3.73
N ARG A 18 -7.55 -5.57 -4.43
CA ARG A 18 -7.24 -4.27 -3.84
C ARG A 18 -8.47 -3.38 -3.84
N PHE A 19 -8.88 -2.94 -2.66
CA PHE A 19 -9.82 -1.85 -2.48
C PHE A 19 -9.07 -0.56 -2.16
N ASN A 20 -9.19 0.45 -3.03
CA ASN A 20 -8.61 1.77 -2.78
C ASN A 20 -9.64 2.66 -2.06
N LEU A 21 -9.37 2.95 -0.78
CA LEU A 21 -10.33 3.58 0.12
C LEU A 21 -10.73 4.99 -0.35
N ALA A 22 -9.88 5.68 -1.11
CA ALA A 22 -10.25 6.97 -1.68
C ALA A 22 -11.52 6.88 -2.54
N TRP A 23 -11.81 5.72 -3.16
CA TRP A 23 -12.97 5.52 -4.04
C TRP A 23 -14.18 4.89 -3.35
N HIS A 24 -14.10 4.62 -2.05
CA HIS A 24 -15.18 4.02 -1.27
C HIS A 24 -15.59 4.95 -0.13
N PRO A 25 -16.59 5.83 -0.31
CA PRO A 25 -16.93 6.83 0.72
C PRO A 25 -17.74 6.29 1.91
N LYS A 26 -18.19 5.03 1.87
CA LYS A 26 -19.08 4.44 2.88
C LYS A 26 -18.49 3.14 3.42
N LEU A 27 -18.04 3.16 4.67
CA LEU A 27 -17.36 2.03 5.33
C LEU A 27 -18.22 0.77 5.33
N ASN A 28 -19.50 0.84 5.68
CA ASN A 28 -20.38 -0.32 5.73
C ASN A 28 -20.51 -1.03 4.37
N ILE A 29 -20.66 -0.26 3.29
CA ILE A 29 -20.70 -0.81 1.92
C ILE A 29 -19.35 -1.44 1.55
N LEU A 30 -18.24 -0.81 1.95
CA LEU A 30 -16.91 -1.36 1.72
C LEU A 30 -16.73 -2.70 2.44
N ILE A 31 -17.13 -2.80 3.70
CA ILE A 31 -17.07 -4.04 4.49
C ILE A 31 -17.88 -5.16 3.79
N ASP A 32 -19.09 -4.87 3.34
CA ASP A 32 -19.94 -5.85 2.64
C ASP A 32 -19.32 -6.33 1.31
N LYS A 33 -18.54 -5.49 0.63
CA LYS A 33 -17.79 -5.87 -0.57
C LYS A 33 -16.57 -6.72 -0.23
N ILE A 34 -15.80 -6.33 0.79
CA ILE A 34 -14.60 -7.05 1.23
C ILE A 34 -14.93 -8.50 1.57
N LYS A 35 -16.05 -8.74 2.28
CA LYS A 35 -16.55 -10.08 2.65
C LYS A 35 -16.89 -11.00 1.49
N GLN A 36 -16.92 -10.50 0.25
CA GLN A 36 -17.17 -11.30 -0.95
C GLN A 36 -15.89 -11.92 -1.52
N HIS A 37 -14.73 -11.62 -0.93
CA HIS A 37 -13.43 -12.02 -1.42
C HIS A 37 -12.64 -12.76 -0.34
N LYS A 38 -11.78 -13.71 -0.74
CA LYS A 38 -10.95 -14.48 0.20
C LYS A 38 -9.73 -13.72 0.70
N ASN A 39 -9.10 -12.95 -0.20
CA ASN A 39 -7.85 -12.27 0.05
C ASN A 39 -7.96 -10.82 -0.44
N VAL A 40 -7.86 -9.88 0.49
CA VAL A 40 -8.01 -8.45 0.22
C VAL A 40 -6.78 -7.67 0.65
N LEU A 41 -6.42 -6.68 -0.16
CA LEU A 41 -5.54 -5.57 0.20
C LEU A 41 -6.38 -4.29 0.33
N VAL A 42 -6.28 -3.63 1.48
CA VAL A 42 -6.86 -2.31 1.74
C VAL A 42 -5.80 -1.26 1.43
N ASP A 43 -6.02 -0.39 0.44
CA ASP A 43 -5.11 0.71 0.07
C ASP A 43 -5.60 2.00 0.73
N TYR A 44 -4.99 2.32 1.87
CA TYR A 44 -5.36 3.42 2.74
C TYR A 44 -4.67 4.74 2.31
N PRO A 45 -5.44 5.79 1.98
CA PRO A 45 -4.94 7.04 1.42
C PRO A 45 -4.36 8.01 2.48
N TYR A 46 -3.42 7.55 3.30
CA TYR A 46 -2.74 8.41 4.28
C TYR A 46 -2.06 9.61 3.60
N LYS A 47 -2.22 10.81 4.18
CA LYS A 47 -1.71 12.09 3.67
C LYS A 47 -2.04 12.39 2.20
N ARG A 48 -3.10 11.80 1.65
CA ARG A 48 -3.50 11.98 0.25
C ARG A 48 -3.78 13.44 -0.09
N LYS A 49 -3.11 13.94 -1.13
CA LYS A 49 -3.30 15.29 -1.68
C LYS A 49 -4.25 15.36 -2.89
N LYS A 50 -4.45 14.24 -3.59
CA LYS A 50 -5.27 14.17 -4.81
C LYS A 50 -6.74 13.86 -4.47
N PRO A 51 -7.74 14.39 -5.19
CA PRO A 51 -9.12 13.92 -5.05
C PRO A 51 -9.26 12.46 -5.55
N PRO A 52 -10.28 11.72 -5.13
CA PRO A 52 -11.26 12.06 -4.07
C PRO A 52 -10.63 12.09 -2.67
N HIS A 53 -11.18 12.93 -1.80
CA HIS A 53 -10.83 13.02 -0.37
C HIS A 53 -11.93 12.35 0.45
N VAL A 54 -11.80 11.05 0.69
CA VAL A 54 -12.63 10.35 1.66
C VAL A 54 -11.88 10.37 2.99
N ASN A 55 -12.54 10.83 4.04
CA ASN A 55 -11.98 10.86 5.38
C ASN A 55 -12.31 9.54 6.06
N TYR A 56 -11.37 8.60 5.99
CA TYR A 56 -11.30 7.48 6.92
C TYR A 56 -10.43 7.89 8.11
N ASP A 57 -10.87 7.58 9.32
CA ASP A 57 -10.03 7.75 10.50
C ASP A 57 -9.35 6.41 10.91
N ILE A 58 -8.58 6.47 12.00
CA ILE A 58 -7.89 5.27 12.51
C ILE A 58 -8.88 4.21 13.03
N ASN A 59 -10.04 4.60 13.57
CA ASN A 59 -11.05 3.66 14.06
C ASN A 59 -11.72 2.92 12.91
N ASP A 60 -11.97 3.60 11.79
CA ASP A 60 -12.47 2.95 10.58
C ASP A 60 -11.46 1.94 10.05
N LEU A 61 -10.17 2.29 10.06
CA LEU A 61 -9.11 1.38 9.64
C LEU A 61 -8.97 0.18 10.59
N LEU A 62 -9.10 0.39 11.90
CA LEU A 62 -9.11 -0.68 12.90
C LEU A 62 -10.30 -1.64 12.71
N GLN A 63 -11.46 -1.16 12.26
CA GLN A 63 -12.59 -2.03 11.90
C GLN A 63 -12.27 -2.91 10.70
N LEU A 64 -11.61 -2.37 9.68
CA LEU A 64 -11.17 -3.13 8.51
C LEU A 64 -10.07 -4.14 8.88
N ASP A 65 -9.17 -3.79 9.79
CA ASP A 65 -8.09 -4.63 10.31
C ASP A 65 -8.58 -5.90 11.03
N GLN A 66 -9.81 -5.90 11.56
CA GLN A 66 -10.39 -7.09 12.20
C GLN A 66 -11.07 -8.06 11.21
N LEU A 67 -11.17 -7.71 9.92
CA LEU A 67 -11.77 -8.58 8.92
C LEU A 67 -10.79 -9.67 8.47
N GLU A 68 -11.21 -10.93 8.56
CA GLU A 68 -10.33 -12.05 8.20
C GLU A 68 -9.93 -12.05 6.72
N GLU A 69 -10.74 -11.43 5.85
CA GLU A 69 -10.50 -11.30 4.42
C GLU A 69 -9.33 -10.34 4.12
N VAL A 70 -9.08 -9.36 5.01
CA VAL A 70 -8.03 -8.35 4.84
C VAL A 70 -6.69 -8.95 5.22
N LYS A 71 -5.85 -9.21 4.21
CA LYS A 71 -4.51 -9.80 4.39
C LYS A 71 -3.42 -8.75 4.47
N TYR A 72 -3.67 -7.60 3.85
CA TYR A 72 -2.70 -6.52 3.74
C TYR A 72 -3.37 -5.15 3.86
N ILE A 73 -2.68 -4.22 4.51
CA ILE A 73 -3.04 -2.80 4.50
C ILE A 73 -1.87 -2.03 3.90
N ALA A 74 -2.05 -1.47 2.70
CA ALA A 74 -1.08 -0.56 2.11
C ALA A 74 -1.30 0.86 2.62
N LEU A 75 -0.24 1.50 3.13
CA LEU A 75 -0.31 2.86 3.64
C LEU A 75 0.34 3.81 2.65
N SER A 76 -0.43 4.76 2.12
CA SER A 76 0.08 5.77 1.17
C SER A 76 1.04 6.77 1.82
N ASN A 77 1.90 7.39 1.01
CA ASN A 77 2.79 8.51 1.39
C ASN A 77 3.72 8.25 2.60
N ILE A 78 4.15 7.01 2.85
CA ILE A 78 5.07 6.72 3.95
C ILE A 78 6.46 7.28 3.61
N SER A 79 6.93 8.17 4.48
CA SER A 79 8.20 8.88 4.29
C SER A 79 9.15 8.71 5.47
N SER A 80 8.69 8.18 6.61
CA SER A 80 9.49 7.93 7.81
C SER A 80 8.91 6.81 8.68
N VAL A 81 9.66 6.42 9.72
CA VAL A 81 9.18 5.51 10.77
C VAL A 81 8.05 6.15 11.58
N ASP A 82 8.10 7.46 11.81
CA ASP A 82 7.05 8.17 12.53
C ASP A 82 5.69 8.03 11.83
N ASP A 83 5.67 8.08 10.49
CA ASP A 83 4.45 7.84 9.72
C ASP A 83 3.87 6.44 9.99
N LEU A 84 4.71 5.42 10.10
CA LEU A 84 4.29 4.04 10.39
C LEU A 84 3.83 3.86 11.84
N SER A 85 4.48 4.54 12.78
CA SER A 85 4.17 4.43 14.22
C SER A 85 2.73 4.79 14.58
N LEU A 86 2.10 5.66 13.76
CA LEU A 86 0.70 6.05 13.89
C LEU A 86 -0.28 4.89 13.68
N PHE A 87 0.19 3.80 13.08
CA PHE A 87 -0.59 2.61 12.75
C PHE A 87 -0.13 1.37 13.52
N SER A 88 0.59 1.56 14.62
CA SER A 88 1.16 0.47 15.44
C SER A 88 0.12 -0.45 16.09
N GLU A 89 -1.15 -0.02 16.16
CA GLU A 89 -2.25 -0.84 16.67
C GLU A 89 -2.81 -1.84 15.64
N LEU A 90 -2.50 -1.67 14.34
CA LEU A 90 -2.95 -2.60 13.30
C LEU A 90 -2.25 -3.95 13.46
N LYS A 91 -3.03 -5.03 13.33
CA LYS A 91 -2.52 -6.42 13.42
C LYS A 91 -2.25 -7.02 12.05
N THR A 92 -2.94 -6.52 11.02
CA THR A 92 -2.75 -6.93 9.64
C THR A 92 -1.37 -6.51 9.14
N HIS A 93 -0.81 -7.30 8.23
CA HIS A 93 0.46 -6.99 7.60
C HIS A 93 0.42 -5.65 6.85
N ILE A 94 1.22 -4.68 7.31
CA ILE A 94 1.32 -3.35 6.71
C ILE A 94 2.29 -3.37 5.53
N ILE A 95 1.90 -2.73 4.43
CA ILE A 95 2.75 -2.49 3.26
C ILE A 95 2.98 -0.98 3.13
N PRO A 96 4.16 -0.46 3.48
CA PRO A 96 4.51 0.93 3.23
C PRO A 96 4.52 1.21 1.72
N LYS A 97 3.81 2.25 1.30
CA LYS A 97 3.83 2.74 -0.08
C LYS A 97 4.76 3.96 -0.19
N ILE A 98 5.82 3.81 -0.97
CA ILE A 98 6.85 4.83 -1.21
C ILE A 98 6.47 5.60 -2.47
N GLU A 99 6.29 6.91 -2.29
CA GLU A 99 5.70 7.80 -3.30
C GLU A 99 6.53 9.07 -3.53
N ASN A 100 7.59 9.28 -2.75
CA ASN A 100 8.38 10.51 -2.78
C ASN A 100 9.84 10.27 -2.40
N LYS A 101 10.69 11.27 -2.64
CA LYS A 101 12.12 11.21 -2.34
C LYS A 101 12.45 10.99 -0.87
N ALA A 102 11.65 11.54 0.06
CA ALA A 102 11.89 11.35 1.48
C ALA A 102 11.71 9.88 1.90
N GLY A 103 10.67 9.21 1.39
CA GLY A 103 10.47 7.77 1.60
C GLY A 103 11.60 6.91 1.03
N VAL A 104 12.13 7.26 -0.14
CA VAL A 104 13.29 6.56 -0.72
C VAL A 104 14.56 6.76 0.13
N ASN A 105 14.80 7.98 0.62
CA ASN A 105 15.95 8.29 1.46
C ASN A 105 15.91 7.58 2.83
N ASN A 106 14.71 7.37 3.38
CA ASN A 106 14.50 6.71 4.68
C ASN A 106 14.15 5.22 4.56
N LEU A 107 14.24 4.65 3.35
CA LEU A 107 13.74 3.31 3.05
C LEU A 107 14.32 2.21 3.93
N GLU A 108 15.61 2.29 4.26
CA GLU A 108 16.27 1.31 5.14
C GLU A 108 15.64 1.29 6.54
N GLN A 109 15.41 2.47 7.13
CA GLN A 109 14.76 2.60 8.44
C GLN A 109 13.30 2.11 8.40
N ILE A 110 12.59 2.40 7.30
CA ILE A 110 11.23 1.91 7.07
C ILE A 110 11.22 0.37 6.99
N ILE A 111 12.17 -0.22 6.27
CA ILE A 111 12.33 -1.68 6.13
C ILE A 111 12.67 -2.33 7.47
N ASP A 112 13.49 -1.69 8.30
CA ASP A 112 13.86 -2.22 9.61
C ASP A 112 12.72 -2.14 10.63
N TYR A 113 11.83 -1.17 10.49
CA TYR A 113 10.66 -1.03 11.35
C TYR A 113 9.58 -2.10 11.08
N ILE A 114 9.39 -2.49 9.82
CA ILE A 114 8.38 -3.50 9.46
C ILE A 114 8.84 -4.91 9.86
N SER A 115 7.91 -5.71 10.41
CA SER A 115 8.17 -7.07 10.87
C SER A 115 7.56 -8.13 9.94
N GLY A 116 8.06 -9.36 10.02
CA GLY A 116 7.57 -10.49 9.22
C GLY A 116 8.00 -10.45 7.75
N ASP A 117 7.11 -10.88 6.86
CA ASP A 117 7.34 -10.92 5.40
C ASP A 117 7.45 -9.50 4.84
N LYS A 118 8.66 -8.93 4.78
CA LYS A 118 8.86 -7.53 4.38
C LYS A 118 8.44 -7.27 2.94
N ILE A 119 7.43 -6.42 2.78
CA ILE A 119 6.91 -5.97 1.48
C ILE A 119 6.93 -4.45 1.43
N ILE A 120 7.43 -3.90 0.33
CA ILE A 120 7.36 -2.47 0.00
C ILE A 120 6.58 -2.31 -1.30
N MET A 121 5.74 -1.29 -1.39
CA MET A 121 5.06 -0.92 -2.61
C MET A 121 5.63 0.40 -3.13
N LEU A 122 6.04 0.44 -4.40
CA LEU A 122 6.56 1.64 -5.03
C LEU A 122 5.51 2.21 -5.98
N ASP A 123 5.04 3.42 -5.69
CA ASP A 123 4.22 4.19 -6.62
C ASP A 123 5.16 5.00 -7.53
N VAL A 124 5.34 4.47 -8.73
CA VAL A 124 6.28 5.03 -9.70
C VAL A 124 5.79 6.35 -10.27
N GLU A 125 4.47 6.52 -10.42
CA GLU A 125 3.91 7.76 -10.95
C GLU A 125 4.08 8.89 -9.94
N ASP A 126 3.74 8.64 -8.67
CA ASP A 126 3.87 9.65 -7.63
C ASP A 126 5.34 9.99 -7.34
N LEU A 127 6.25 9.00 -7.35
CA LEU A 127 7.68 9.25 -7.20
C LEU A 127 8.24 10.10 -8.36
N TYR A 128 7.80 9.85 -9.60
CA TYR A 128 8.19 10.65 -10.75
C TYR A 128 7.68 12.08 -10.65
N ILE A 129 6.42 12.28 -10.22
CA ILE A 129 5.84 13.60 -10.03
C ILE A 129 6.57 14.39 -8.93
N ASP A 130 6.92 13.72 -7.82
CA ASP A 130 7.63 14.34 -6.69
C ASP A 130 9.05 14.78 -7.07
N SER A 131 9.79 13.94 -7.80
CA SER A 131 11.23 14.13 -8.03
C SER A 131 11.67 13.76 -9.45
N PRO A 132 11.14 14.42 -10.51
CA PRO A 132 11.32 14.00 -11.90
C PRO A 132 12.79 14.00 -12.35
N GLU A 133 13.58 15.01 -11.95
CA GLU A 133 14.99 15.14 -12.35
C GLU A 133 15.88 14.04 -11.76
N SER A 134 15.51 13.49 -10.60
CA SER A 134 16.27 12.46 -9.89
C SER A 134 15.60 11.09 -9.89
N PHE A 135 14.48 10.96 -10.62
CA PHE A 135 13.61 9.78 -10.59
C PHE A 135 14.37 8.47 -10.82
N GLN A 136 15.20 8.41 -11.88
CA GLN A 136 15.94 7.19 -12.21
C GLN A 136 16.86 6.76 -11.05
N GLY A 137 17.57 7.71 -10.44
CA GLY A 137 18.43 7.44 -9.29
C GLY A 137 17.65 6.97 -8.06
N LEU A 138 16.49 7.58 -7.78
CA LEU A 138 15.62 7.18 -6.66
C LEU A 138 15.00 5.80 -6.89
N PHE A 139 14.60 5.49 -8.12
CA PHE A 139 14.09 4.18 -8.49
C PHE A 139 15.17 3.11 -8.30
N ASP A 140 16.38 3.34 -8.83
CA ASP A 140 17.49 2.39 -8.72
C ASP A 140 17.94 2.19 -7.27
N GLN A 141 17.96 3.27 -6.48
CA GLN A 141 18.21 3.22 -5.04
C GLN A 141 17.16 2.34 -4.33
N THR A 142 15.88 2.52 -4.65
CA THR A 142 14.79 1.72 -4.06
C THR A 142 14.96 0.24 -4.38
N VAL A 143 15.16 -0.10 -5.66
CA VAL A 143 15.35 -1.49 -6.10
C VAL A 143 16.58 -2.11 -5.43
N LYS A 144 17.71 -1.39 -5.39
CA LYS A 144 18.94 -1.87 -4.74
C LYS A 144 18.76 -2.08 -3.25
N CYS A 145 18.13 -1.14 -2.55
CA CYS A 145 17.87 -1.23 -1.12
C CYS A 145 16.99 -2.44 -0.79
N CYS A 146 15.87 -2.63 -1.50
CA CYS A 146 14.99 -3.78 -1.29
C CYS A 146 15.71 -5.10 -1.56
N LYS A 147 16.50 -5.20 -2.65
CA LYS A 147 17.29 -6.41 -2.95
C LYS A 147 18.30 -6.72 -1.84
N ASN A 148 19.04 -5.72 -1.37
CA ASN A 148 20.04 -5.90 -0.31
C ASN A 148 19.43 -6.36 1.02
N HIS A 149 18.18 -5.98 1.30
CA HIS A 149 17.48 -6.33 2.54
C HIS A 149 16.52 -7.52 2.39
N ASN A 150 16.54 -8.22 1.24
CA ASN A 150 15.64 -9.33 0.94
C ASN A 150 14.14 -8.98 1.11
N VAL A 151 13.77 -7.78 0.64
CA VAL A 151 12.41 -7.24 0.71
C VAL A 151 11.71 -7.41 -0.64
N LYS A 152 10.46 -7.89 -0.62
CA LYS A 152 9.64 -7.98 -1.83
C LYS A 152 9.21 -6.57 -2.25
N LEU A 153 9.58 -6.17 -3.47
CA LEU A 153 9.16 -4.89 -4.04
C LEU A 153 7.99 -5.10 -4.98
N PHE A 154 6.83 -4.52 -4.66
CA PHE A 154 5.68 -4.45 -5.55
C PHE A 154 5.69 -3.14 -6.31
N LYS A 155 5.47 -3.22 -7.62
CA LYS A 155 5.29 -2.05 -8.47
C LYS A 155 3.88 -2.02 -9.04
N ILE A 156 3.29 -0.83 -9.06
CA ILE A 156 2.02 -0.58 -9.72
C ILE A 156 2.24 -0.49 -11.24
N HIS A 157 1.56 -1.33 -12.00
CA HIS A 157 1.44 -1.21 -13.45
C HIS A 157 -0.05 -1.05 -13.81
N GLY A 158 -0.51 0.21 -13.82
CA GLY A 158 -1.93 0.53 -14.00
C GLY A 158 -2.79 0.02 -12.83
N VAL A 159 -3.61 -1.00 -13.07
CA VAL A 159 -4.49 -1.61 -12.07
C VAL A 159 -3.96 -2.94 -11.50
N VAL A 160 -2.78 -3.39 -11.96
CA VAL A 160 -2.16 -4.66 -11.56
C VAL A 160 -0.85 -4.41 -10.82
N PHE A 161 -0.62 -5.15 -9.73
CA PHE A 161 0.67 -5.14 -9.03
C PHE A 161 1.39 -6.47 -9.21
N THR A 162 2.67 -6.37 -9.56
CA THR A 162 3.57 -7.50 -9.76
C THR A 162 4.84 -7.31 -8.94
N THR A 163 5.45 -8.43 -8.54
CA THR A 163 6.71 -8.47 -7.80
C THR A 163 7.90 -8.27 -8.75
N PHE A 164 8.95 -7.60 -8.28
CA PHE A 164 10.21 -7.40 -8.98
C PHE A 164 11.39 -8.05 -8.24
#